data_AF-A0A5P9PN36-F1
#
_entry.id   AF-A0A5P9PN36-F1
#
_cell.length_a   1.000
_cell.length_b   1.000
_cell.length_c   1.000
_cell.angle_alpha   90.00
_cell.angle_beta   90.00
_cell.angle_gamma   90.00
#
_symmetry.space_group_name_H-M   'P 1'
#
loop_
_entity.id
_entity.type
_entity.pdbx_description
1 polymer ?
#
loop_
_entity_poly.entity_id
_entity_poly.type
_entity_poly.pdbx_seq_one_letter_code
_entity_poly.pdbx_strand_id
1 'polypeptide(L)' 'MTTSRRARTIEGAQGLVIIVAIPLGIIPLVRWIFSEDHGGLFRWFFGDLSGAMGYAAPIIVLAVAFLIIAILEAVKKRGA' A
#
# COMPACT_ATOMS: atom_id res chain seq x y z
N MET A 1 -10.68 16.41 24.68
CA MET A 1 -10.69 17.17 23.40
C MET A 1 -9.49 16.86 22.49
N THR A 2 -8.46 16.10 22.94
CA THR A 2 -7.24 15.75 22.19
C THR A 2 -7.31 14.44 21.39
N THR A 3 -8.18 13.51 21.79
CA THR A 3 -8.41 12.21 21.14
C THR A 3 -8.94 12.35 19.70
N SER A 4 -9.79 13.34 19.42
CA SER A 4 -10.37 13.53 18.08
C SER A 4 -9.37 14.00 17.02
N ARG A 5 -8.42 14.88 17.37
CA ARG A 5 -7.37 15.31 16.42
C ARG A 5 -6.42 14.17 16.08
N ARG A 6 -5.98 13.41 17.09
CA ARG A 6 -5.08 12.27 16.89
C ARG A 6 -5.73 11.18 16.01
N ALA A 7 -6.99 10.85 16.27
CA ALA A 7 -7.75 9.92 15.43
C ALA A 7 -7.84 10.42 13.97
N ARG A 8 -8.17 11.70 13.76
CA ARG A 8 -8.26 12.30 12.43
C ARG A 8 -6.93 12.30 11.67
N THR A 9 -5.81 12.56 12.37
CA THR A 9 -4.47 12.45 11.77
C THR A 9 -4.15 11.02 11.36
N ILE A 10 -4.51 10.03 12.18
CA ILE A 10 -4.30 8.60 11.88
C ILE A 10 -5.13 8.18 10.66
N GLU A 11 -6.39 8.60 10.58
CA GLU A 11 -7.26 8.34 9.42
C GLU A 11 -6.69 8.96 8.14
N GLY A 12 -6.17 10.19 8.22
CA GLY A 12 -5.46 10.83 7.11
C GLY A 12 -4.23 10.04 6.66
N ALA A 13 -3.43 9.55 7.62
CA ALA A 13 -2.27 8.72 7.31
C ALA A 13 -2.65 7.37 6.67
N GLN A 14 -3.71 6.71 7.15
CA GLN A 14 -4.25 5.50 6.52
C GLN A 14 -4.71 5.77 5.08
N GLY A 15 -5.39 6.90 4.85
CA GLY A 15 -5.80 7.33 3.51
C GLY A 15 -4.61 7.53 2.56
N LEU A 16 -3.54 8.20 3.03
CA LEU A 16 -2.32 8.38 2.25
C LEU A 16 -1.65 7.04 1.90
N VAL A 17 -1.57 6.11 2.86
CA VAL A 17 -1.04 4.76 2.63
C VAL A 17 -1.83 4.04 1.54
N ILE A 18 -3.16 4.13 1.56
CA ILE A 18 -4.02 3.51 0.53
C ILE A 18 -3.78 4.15 -0.84
N ILE A 19 -3.73 5.49 -0.91
CA ILE A 19 -3.48 6.24 -2.15
C ILE A 19 -2.17 5.82 -2.81
N VAL A 20 -1.12 5.55 -2.02
CA VAL A 20 0.19 5.09 -2.53
C VAL A 20 0.20 3.59 -2.85
N ALA A 21 -0.47 2.77 -2.03
CA ALA A 21 -0.49 1.32 -2.20
C ALA A 21 -1.25 0.86 -3.46
N ILE A 22 -2.26 1.60 -3.89
CA ILE A 22 -3.03 1.27 -5.10
C ILE A 22 -2.14 1.29 -6.37
N PRO A 23 -1.43 2.38 -6.72
CA PRO A 23 -0.60 2.44 -7.92
C PRO A 23 0.66 1.57 -7.85
N LEU A 24 1.16 1.26 -6.65
CA LEU A 24 2.38 0.46 -6.47
C LEU A 24 2.12 -1.02 -6.12
N GLY A 25 0.89 -1.39 -5.82
CA GLY A 25 0.52 -2.76 -5.41
C GLY A 25 -0.63 -3.31 -6.25
N ILE A 26 -1.82 -2.71 -6.13
CA ILE A 26 -3.03 -3.24 -6.77
C ILE A 26 -2.94 -3.15 -8.30
N ILE A 27 -2.67 -1.95 -8.84
CA ILE A 27 -2.63 -1.75 -10.30
C ILE A 27 -1.60 -2.67 -10.98
N PRO A 28 -0.34 -2.76 -10.51
CA PRO A 28 0.65 -3.64 -11.11
C PRO A 28 0.25 -5.10 -11.01
N LEU A 29 -0.27 -5.55 -9.86
CA LEU A 29 -0.73 -6.93 -9.68
C LEU A 29 -1.84 -7.29 -10.69
N VAL A 30 -2.82 -6.40 -10.86
CA VAL A 30 -3.91 -6.59 -11.82
C VAL A 30 -3.37 -6.64 -13.25
N ARG A 31 -2.50 -5.69 -13.65
CA ARG A 31 -1.89 -5.69 -14.99
C ARG A 31 -1.09 -6.95 -15.24
N TRP A 32 -0.37 -7.42 -14.23
CA TRP A 32 0.43 -8.63 -14.32
C TRP A 32 -0.43 -9.89 -14.49
N ILE A 33 -1.58 -9.96 -13.82
CA ILE A 33 -2.53 -11.07 -13.94
C ILE A 33 -3.24 -11.07 -15.31
N PHE A 34 -3.62 -9.89 -15.83
CA PHE A 34 -4.54 -9.80 -16.98
C PHE A 34 -3.90 -9.44 -18.32
N SER A 35 -2.72 -8.82 -18.35
CA SER A 35 -2.19 -8.25 -19.59
C SER A 35 -0.74 -8.63 -19.88
N GLU A 36 -0.07 -9.37 -18.98
CA GLU A 36 1.39 -9.58 -19.05
C GLU A 36 2.13 -8.28 -19.38
N ASP A 37 1.61 -7.13 -18.95
CA ASP A 37 2.14 -5.82 -19.30
C ASP A 37 2.76 -5.20 -18.06
N HIS A 38 4.06 -4.92 -18.17
CA HIS A 38 4.99 -4.76 -17.07
C HIS A 38 5.27 -3.28 -16.76
N GLY A 39 4.60 -2.34 -17.44
CA GLY A 39 4.89 -0.90 -17.39
C GLY A 39 4.08 -0.09 -16.37
N GLY A 40 4.61 1.07 -15.95
CA GLY A 40 3.91 2.06 -15.13
C GLY A 40 4.75 2.61 -13.97
N LEU A 41 4.09 3.26 -12.99
CA LEU A 41 4.72 3.81 -11.79
C LEU A 41 5.50 2.76 -10.99
N PHE A 42 5.03 1.52 -11.01
CA PHE A 42 5.71 0.40 -10.37
C PHE A 42 7.06 0.08 -11.02
N ARG A 43 7.12 -0.03 -12.36
CA ARG A 43 8.38 -0.21 -13.10
C ARG A 43 9.32 0.97 -12.90
N TRP A 44 8.79 2.18 -12.81
CA TRP A 44 9.60 3.36 -12.51
C TRP A 44 10.26 3.28 -11.13
N PHE A 45 9.58 2.72 -10.13
CA PHE A 45 10.07 2.64 -8.75
C PHE A 45 10.96 1.40 -8.48
N PHE A 46 10.62 0.26 -9.07
CA PHE A 46 11.25 -1.04 -8.80
C PHE A 46 12.07 -1.61 -9.97
N GLY A 47 12.07 -0.94 -11.13
CA GLY A 47 12.72 -1.42 -12.35
C GLY A 47 11.93 -2.51 -13.06
N ASP A 48 12.59 -3.18 -14.02
CA ASP A 48 12.03 -4.35 -14.70
C ASP A 48 12.13 -5.59 -13.81
N LEU A 49 11.02 -5.94 -13.19
CA LEU A 49 10.85 -7.20 -12.47
C LEU A 49 10.13 -8.19 -13.38
N SER A 50 10.70 -9.38 -13.57
CA SER A 50 10.13 -10.44 -14.41
C SER A 50 9.90 -11.73 -13.63
N GLY A 51 9.08 -12.63 -14.19
CA GLY A 51 8.75 -13.91 -13.58
C GLY A 51 8.11 -13.77 -12.19
N ALA A 52 8.58 -14.57 -11.23
CA ALA A 52 8.02 -14.60 -9.87
C ALA A 52 8.09 -13.24 -9.14
N MET A 53 9.11 -12.41 -9.44
CA MET A 53 9.26 -11.10 -8.81
C MET A 53 8.19 -10.10 -9.24
N GLY A 54 7.61 -10.26 -10.44
CA GLY A 54 6.50 -9.43 -10.93
C GLY A 54 5.21 -9.61 -10.11
N TYR A 55 5.02 -10.77 -9.48
CA TYR A 55 3.93 -11.02 -8.53
C TYR A 55 4.34 -10.68 -7.09
N ALA A 56 5.53 -11.14 -6.66
CA ALA A 56 5.95 -11.03 -5.27
C ALA A 56 6.08 -9.58 -4.81
N ALA A 57 6.67 -8.71 -5.64
CA ALA A 57 6.90 -7.33 -5.27
C ALA A 57 5.61 -6.52 -5.03
N PRO A 58 4.59 -6.50 -5.92
CA PRO A 58 3.33 -5.82 -5.61
C PRO A 58 2.58 -6.44 -4.42
N ILE A 59 2.67 -7.77 -4.22
CA ILE A 59 2.09 -8.43 -3.03
C ILE A 59 2.77 -7.94 -1.74
N ILE A 60 4.10 -7.84 -1.73
CA ILE A 60 4.86 -7.33 -0.58
C ILE A 60 4.47 -5.88 -0.30
N VAL A 61 4.34 -5.03 -1.33
CA VAL A 61 3.88 -3.65 -1.17
C VAL A 61 2.51 -3.61 -0.48
N LEU A 62 1.56 -4.44 -0.89
CA LEU A 62 0.25 -4.53 -0.25
C LEU A 62 0.34 -5.04 1.18
N ALA A 63 1.13 -6.09 1.44
CA ALA A 63 1.33 -6.62 2.78
C ALA A 63 1.89 -5.57 3.74
N VAL A 64 2.87 -4.78 3.29
CA VAL A 64 3.44 -3.66 4.05
C VAL A 64 2.39 -2.57 4.29
N ALA A 65 1.60 -2.21 3.28
CA ALA A 65 0.53 -1.23 3.43
C ALA A 65 -0.52 -1.67 4.47
N PHE A 66 -0.96 -2.92 4.42
CA PHE A 66 -1.88 -3.49 5.42
C PHE A 66 -1.27 -3.50 6.82
N LEU A 67 0.02 -3.86 6.94
CA LEU A 67 0.72 -3.84 8.21
C LEU A 67 0.78 -2.43 8.81
N ILE A 68 1.10 -1.41 7.99
CA ILE A 68 1.12 -0.01 8.43
C ILE A 68 -0.27 0.42 8.93
N ILE A 69 -1.32 0.11 8.17
CA ILE A 69 -2.70 0.43 8.55
C ILE A 69 -3.08 -0.27 9.87
N ALA A 70 -2.71 -1.55 10.03
CA ALA A 70 -2.97 -2.31 11.25
C ALA A 70 -2.25 -1.71 12.48
N ILE A 71 -0.99 -1.28 12.32
CA ILE A 71 -0.24 -0.60 13.38
C ILE A 71 -0.90 0.73 13.74
N LEU A 72 -1.24 1.54 12.72
CA LEU A 72 -1.94 2.81 12.91
C LEU A 72 -3.28 2.62 13.64
N GLU A 73 -4.03 1.59 13.28
CA GLU A 73 -5.29 1.23 13.93
C GLU A 73 -5.10 0.79 15.38
N ALA A 74 -4.07 -0.02 15.66
CA ALA A 74 -3.72 -0.44 17.01
C ALA A 74 -3.31 0.76 17.89
N VAL A 75 -2.55 1.71 17.34
CA VAL A 75 -2.16 2.95 18.03
C VAL A 75 -3.37 3.84 18.30
N LYS A 76 -4.30 3.95 17.34
CA LYS A 76 -5.56 4.68 17.52
C LYS A 76 -6.39 4.09 18.66
N LYS A 77 -6.55 2.76 18.67
CA LYS A 77 -7.32 2.03 19.71
C LYS A 77 -6.69 2.11 21.10
N ARG A 78 -5.37 2.07 21.21
CA ARG A 78 -4.67 2.22 22.50
C ARG A 78 -4.72 3.63 23.08
N GLY A 79 -4.97 4.64 22.24
CA GLY A 79 -5.04 6.03 22.63
C GLY A 79 -6.46 6.59 22.78
N ALA A 80 -7.48 5.79 22.51
CA ALA A 80 -8.90 6.10 22.69
C ALA A 80 -9.38 5.60 24.06
#